data_AF-A0A0U3FSN9-F1
#
_entry.id   AF-A0A0U3FSN9-F1
#
_cell.length_a   1.000
_cell.length_b   1.000
_cell.length_c   1.000
_cell.angle_alpha   90.00
_cell.angle_beta   90.00
_cell.angle_gamma   90.00
#
_symmetry.space_group_name_H-M   'P 1'
#
loop_
_entity.id
_entity.type
_entity.pdbx_description
1 polymer ?
#
loop_
_entity_poly.entity_id
_entity_poly.type
_entity_poly.pdbx_seq_one_letter_code
_entity_poly.pdbx_strand_id
1 'polypeptide(L)'
;MKEILYDTYQQKPVVRNAKSRPHLVYRECESGLELKVVVRDEDVEKVLDALKGNLPDEVLNALGIEATGEDLEELCSELMSLGYSCILESFEENGEYCERLEVDLIPQQDYVLVEVSGKKVKTKPYEDVIGFVELEVRRGAVVSLRAAVEEKAVKEVVQSRDPMRKILELYGLDVDLKNFDVISLLSLIESKYDYYSIDIERDGDDYRVYIIL
;
A
#
# COMPACT_ATOMS: atom_id res chain seq x y z
N MET A 1 -12.30 -5.42 3.27
CA MET A 1 -11.33 -6.46 2.89
C MET A 1 -12.00 -7.82 2.99
N LYS A 2 -11.82 -8.63 1.96
CA LYS A 2 -12.30 -10.01 1.89
C LYS A 2 -11.11 -10.93 1.69
N GLU A 3 -11.15 -12.07 2.34
CA GLU A 3 -10.27 -13.19 2.06
C GLU A 3 -11.04 -14.22 1.23
N ILE A 4 -10.41 -14.67 0.17
CA ILE A 4 -10.87 -15.73 -0.71
C ILE A 4 -9.89 -16.87 -0.52
N LEU A 5 -10.40 -17.99 0.01
CA LEU A 5 -9.65 -19.23 0.15
C LEU A 5 -10.12 -20.20 -0.93
N TYR A 6 -9.17 -20.73 -1.68
CA TYR A 6 -9.37 -21.77 -2.67
C TYR A 6 -8.35 -22.87 -2.41
N ASP A 7 -8.80 -24.12 -2.32
CA ASP A 7 -7.90 -25.26 -2.23
C ASP A 7 -8.42 -26.39 -3.12
N THR A 8 -7.54 -27.33 -3.45
CA THR A 8 -7.83 -28.50 -4.30
C THR A 8 -8.90 -29.44 -3.73
N TYR A 9 -9.23 -29.34 -2.45
CA TYR A 9 -10.24 -30.16 -1.78
C TYR A 9 -11.61 -29.48 -1.74
N GLN A 10 -11.67 -28.17 -1.96
CA GLN A 10 -12.88 -27.37 -1.95
C GLN A 10 -13.52 -27.31 -3.35
N GLN A 11 -14.81 -27.65 -3.41
CA GLN A 11 -15.58 -27.57 -4.66
C GLN A 11 -15.87 -26.12 -5.09
N LYS A 12 -15.76 -25.16 -4.16
CA LYS A 12 -16.00 -23.72 -4.40
C LYS A 12 -15.12 -22.87 -3.47
N PRO A 13 -14.61 -21.72 -3.94
CA PRO A 13 -13.90 -20.78 -3.08
C PRO A 13 -14.76 -20.31 -1.90
N VAL A 14 -14.13 -20.14 -0.74
CA VAL A 14 -14.75 -19.60 0.48
C VAL A 14 -14.37 -18.13 0.63
N VAL A 15 -15.38 -17.26 0.70
CA VAL A 15 -15.19 -15.82 0.92
C VAL A 15 -15.54 -15.45 2.35
N ARG A 16 -14.62 -14.80 3.06
CA ARG A 16 -14.80 -14.34 4.44
C ARG A 16 -14.28 -12.93 4.67
N ASN A 17 -14.73 -12.28 5.74
CA ASN A 17 -14.19 -10.99 6.14
C ASN A 17 -12.75 -11.15 6.66
N ALA A 18 -11.86 -10.26 6.23
CA ALA A 18 -10.47 -10.24 6.63
C ALA A 18 -10.12 -8.89 7.28
N LYS A 19 -9.19 -8.91 8.23
CA LYS A 19 -8.62 -7.70 8.85
C LYS A 19 -7.17 -7.43 8.42
N SER A 20 -6.60 -8.30 7.60
CA SER A 20 -5.23 -8.20 7.12
C SER A 20 -5.13 -7.29 5.90
N ARG A 21 -3.92 -6.78 5.64
CA ARG A 21 -3.56 -6.09 4.39
C ARG A 21 -3.80 -6.99 3.16
N PRO A 22 -3.94 -6.41 1.95
CA PRO A 22 -4.00 -7.19 0.73
C PRO A 22 -2.75 -8.07 0.56
N HIS A 23 -2.93 -9.35 0.25
CA HIS A 23 -1.83 -10.27 0.02
C HIS A 23 -2.31 -11.51 -0.72
N LEU A 24 -1.38 -12.23 -1.33
CA LEU A 24 -1.60 -13.53 -1.95
C LEU A 24 -0.65 -14.53 -1.30
N VAL A 25 -1.19 -15.66 -0.85
CA VAL A 25 -0.41 -16.82 -0.42
C VAL A 25 -0.82 -17.97 -1.30
N TYR A 26 0.12 -18.47 -2.07
CA TYR A 26 -0.01 -19.70 -2.85
C TYR A 26 0.87 -20.77 -2.22
N ARG A 27 0.34 -21.97 -2.14
CA ARG A 27 1.02 -23.14 -1.63
C ARG A 27 0.76 -24.32 -2.56
N GLU A 28 1.82 -24.99 -2.95
CA GLU A 28 1.80 -26.17 -3.79
C GLU A 28 2.54 -27.30 -3.09
N CYS A 29 1.84 -28.42 -2.87
CA CYS A 29 2.41 -29.66 -2.38
C CYS A 29 2.04 -30.77 -3.37
N GLU A 30 2.73 -31.92 -3.29
CA GLU A 30 2.36 -33.10 -4.09
C GLU A 30 0.90 -33.53 -3.88
N SER A 31 0.36 -33.33 -2.67
CA SER A 31 -1.03 -33.67 -2.33
C SER A 31 -2.06 -32.63 -2.76
N GLY A 32 -1.64 -31.43 -3.21
CA GLY A 32 -2.58 -30.43 -3.69
C GLY A 32 -2.11 -28.99 -3.50
N LEU A 33 -3.00 -28.09 -3.89
CA LEU A 33 -2.77 -26.65 -3.95
C LEU A 33 -3.70 -25.93 -2.98
N GLU A 34 -3.20 -24.85 -2.39
CA GLU A 34 -3.96 -23.86 -1.62
C GLU A 34 -3.58 -22.46 -2.10
N LEU A 35 -4.59 -21.65 -2.44
CA LEU A 35 -4.46 -20.25 -2.74
C LEU A 35 -5.35 -19.45 -1.79
N LYS A 36 -4.74 -18.51 -1.09
CA LYS A 36 -5.41 -17.55 -0.22
C LYS A 36 -5.12 -16.15 -0.72
N VAL A 37 -6.16 -15.39 -1.01
CA VAL A 37 -6.04 -14.01 -1.52
C VAL A 37 -6.86 -13.09 -0.65
N VAL A 38 -6.24 -12.04 -0.12
CA VAL A 38 -6.93 -10.96 0.60
C VAL A 38 -6.95 -9.74 -0.29
N VAL A 39 -8.16 -9.25 -0.61
CA VAL A 39 -8.38 -8.13 -1.54
C VAL A 39 -9.49 -7.21 -1.04
N ARG A 40 -9.66 -6.07 -1.71
CA ARG A 40 -10.76 -5.13 -1.47
C ARG A 40 -12.08 -5.75 -1.91
N ASP A 41 -13.18 -5.25 -1.35
CA ASP A 41 -14.51 -5.77 -1.63
C ASP A 41 -14.89 -5.62 -3.12
N GLU A 42 -14.38 -4.58 -3.80
CA GLU A 42 -14.57 -4.31 -5.24
C GLU A 42 -13.83 -5.26 -6.18
N ASP A 43 -12.77 -5.95 -5.71
CA ASP A 43 -11.94 -6.84 -6.52
C ASP A 43 -12.31 -8.32 -6.36
N VAL A 44 -13.24 -8.65 -5.46
CA VAL A 44 -13.63 -10.04 -5.14
C VAL A 44 -14.09 -10.79 -6.39
N GLU A 45 -15.01 -10.20 -7.17
CA GLU A 45 -15.56 -10.85 -8.36
C GLU A 45 -14.48 -11.10 -9.43
N LYS A 46 -13.53 -10.16 -9.59
CA LYS A 46 -12.40 -10.31 -10.53
C LYS A 46 -11.53 -11.51 -10.14
N VAL A 47 -11.21 -11.63 -8.85
CA VAL A 47 -10.42 -12.75 -8.34
C VAL A 47 -11.19 -14.06 -8.51
N LEU A 48 -12.48 -14.11 -8.15
CA LEU A 48 -13.31 -15.32 -8.30
C LEU A 48 -13.39 -15.81 -9.75
N ASP A 49 -13.41 -14.90 -10.73
CA ASP A 49 -13.38 -15.26 -12.14
C ASP A 49 -12.02 -15.78 -12.61
N ALA A 50 -10.93 -15.26 -12.04
CA ALA A 50 -9.55 -15.70 -12.31
C ALA A 50 -9.19 -17.02 -11.63
N LEU A 51 -9.92 -17.46 -10.60
CA LEU A 51 -9.68 -18.74 -9.91
C LEU A 51 -9.92 -20.00 -10.77
N LYS A 52 -10.26 -19.85 -12.05
CA LYS A 52 -10.61 -20.95 -12.96
C LYS A 52 -9.43 -21.49 -13.78
N GLY A 53 -8.24 -20.87 -13.73
CA GLY A 53 -7.08 -21.28 -14.51
C GLY A 53 -5.79 -21.48 -13.70
N ASN A 54 -4.64 -21.18 -14.31
CA ASN A 54 -3.31 -21.39 -13.72
C ASN A 54 -3.04 -20.32 -12.66
N LEU A 55 -3.21 -20.71 -11.40
CA LEU A 55 -2.86 -19.93 -10.23
C LEU A 55 -1.35 -20.03 -10.01
N PRO A 56 -0.64 -18.95 -9.65
CA PRO A 56 -1.11 -17.64 -9.15
C PRO A 56 -1.19 -16.49 -10.18
N ASP A 57 -0.59 -16.61 -11.36
CA ASP A 57 -0.39 -15.52 -12.33
C ASP A 57 -1.70 -14.90 -12.84
N GLU A 58 -2.73 -15.72 -13.07
CA GLU A 58 -4.02 -15.23 -13.54
C GLU A 58 -4.70 -14.31 -12.52
N VAL A 59 -4.53 -14.61 -11.22
CA VAL A 59 -5.07 -13.77 -10.14
C VAL A 59 -4.31 -12.45 -10.06
N LEU A 60 -2.98 -12.49 -10.17
CA LEU A 60 -2.15 -11.28 -10.22
C LEU A 60 -2.56 -10.38 -11.40
N ASN A 61 -2.72 -10.96 -12.59
CA ASN A 61 -3.16 -10.25 -13.79
C ASN A 61 -4.58 -9.67 -13.65
N ALA A 62 -5.51 -10.41 -13.05
CA ALA A 62 -6.87 -9.90 -12.79
C ALA A 62 -6.90 -8.72 -11.81
N LEU A 63 -5.88 -8.59 -10.96
CA LEU A 63 -5.65 -7.46 -10.07
C LEU A 63 -4.85 -6.32 -10.74
N GLY A 64 -4.47 -6.47 -12.01
CA GLY A 64 -3.69 -5.47 -12.75
C GLY A 64 -2.18 -5.55 -12.51
N ILE A 65 -1.68 -6.67 -11.95
CA ILE A 65 -0.26 -6.94 -11.75
C ILE A 65 0.20 -7.82 -12.92
N GLU A 66 0.86 -7.20 -13.89
CA GLU A 66 1.40 -7.88 -15.08
C GLU A 66 2.71 -8.59 -14.72
N ALA A 67 2.61 -9.76 -14.09
CA ALA A 67 3.73 -10.67 -13.81
C ALA A 67 3.42 -12.07 -14.37
N THR A 68 4.42 -12.73 -14.93
CA THR A 68 4.36 -14.03 -15.61
C THR A 68 5.64 -14.83 -15.40
N GLY A 69 5.57 -16.00 -14.77
CA GLY A 69 6.72 -16.91 -14.62
C GLY A 69 6.46 -18.27 -15.28
N GLU A 70 7.50 -18.94 -15.78
CA GLU A 70 7.37 -20.36 -16.13
C GLU A 70 7.25 -21.25 -14.88
N ASP A 71 7.75 -20.76 -13.73
CA ASP A 71 7.64 -21.35 -12.41
C ASP A 71 7.50 -20.27 -11.30
N LEU A 72 7.38 -20.70 -10.05
CA LEU A 72 7.24 -19.80 -8.89
C LEU A 72 8.51 -18.98 -8.62
N GLU A 73 9.69 -19.47 -8.99
CA GLU A 73 10.96 -18.75 -8.78
C GLU A 73 11.05 -17.58 -9.77
N GLU A 74 10.76 -17.82 -11.04
CA GLU A 74 10.69 -16.79 -12.08
C GLU A 74 9.61 -15.76 -11.77
N LEU A 75 8.41 -16.21 -11.40
CA LEU A 75 7.33 -15.31 -11.03
C LEU A 75 7.72 -14.42 -9.85
N CYS A 76 8.31 -14.99 -8.80
CA CYS A 76 8.72 -14.24 -7.62
C CYS A 76 9.80 -13.20 -7.97
N SER A 77 10.76 -13.58 -8.82
CA SER A 77 11.78 -12.68 -9.35
C SER A 77 11.18 -11.51 -10.12
N GLU A 78 10.20 -11.77 -10.98
CA GLU A 78 9.51 -10.71 -11.73
C GLU A 78 8.71 -9.79 -10.81
N LEU A 79 7.96 -10.33 -9.86
CA LEU A 79 7.23 -9.56 -8.85
C LEU A 79 8.17 -8.63 -8.07
N MET A 80 9.32 -9.12 -7.63
CA MET A 80 10.34 -8.29 -6.98
C MET A 80 10.86 -7.18 -7.91
N SER A 81 11.05 -7.46 -9.20
CA SER A 81 11.48 -6.45 -10.18
C SER A 81 10.43 -5.35 -10.42
N LEU A 82 9.15 -5.70 -10.24
CA LEU A 82 8.01 -4.78 -10.28
C LEU A 82 7.79 -4.05 -8.95
N GLY A 83 8.63 -4.31 -7.95
CA GLY A 83 8.58 -3.67 -6.65
C GLY A 83 7.63 -4.34 -5.66
N TYR A 84 7.14 -5.55 -5.90
CA TYR A 84 6.33 -6.29 -4.93
C TYR A 84 7.21 -7.06 -3.95
N SER A 85 6.78 -7.13 -2.68
CA SER A 85 7.39 -8.07 -1.76
C SER A 85 6.94 -9.47 -2.16
N CYS A 86 7.91 -10.32 -2.48
CA CYS A 86 7.67 -11.73 -2.75
C CYS A 86 8.61 -12.59 -1.91
N ILE A 87 8.05 -13.60 -1.23
CA ILE A 87 8.76 -14.58 -0.43
C ILE A 87 8.46 -15.95 -1.01
N LEU A 88 9.50 -16.66 -1.42
CA LEU A 88 9.41 -18.05 -1.86
C LEU A 88 10.12 -18.95 -0.85
N GLU A 89 9.40 -19.93 -0.32
CA GLU A 89 9.90 -20.89 0.66
C GLU A 89 9.61 -22.33 0.21
N SER A 90 10.61 -23.19 0.33
CA SER A 90 10.47 -24.63 0.13
C SER A 90 10.60 -25.34 1.49
N PHE A 91 9.69 -26.25 1.81
CA PHE A 91 9.69 -26.98 3.08
C PHE A 91 9.07 -28.37 2.96
N GLU A 92 9.42 -29.26 3.90
CA GLU A 92 8.79 -30.56 4.02
C GLU A 92 7.67 -30.51 5.09
N GLU A 93 6.46 -30.93 4.72
CA GLU A 93 5.35 -31.10 5.65
C GLU A 93 4.77 -32.51 5.51
N ASN A 94 4.66 -33.25 6.61
CA ASN A 94 4.15 -34.63 6.62
C ASN A 94 4.88 -35.60 5.66
N GLY A 95 6.14 -35.30 5.29
CA GLY A 95 6.93 -36.10 4.36
C GLY A 95 6.70 -35.76 2.88
N GLU A 96 5.96 -34.70 2.58
CA GLU A 96 5.74 -34.17 1.24
C GLU A 96 6.55 -32.88 1.04
N TYR A 97 7.10 -32.70 -0.16
CA TYR A 97 7.74 -31.45 -0.55
C TYR A 97 6.67 -30.42 -0.91
N CYS A 98 6.79 -29.23 -0.34
CA CYS A 98 5.89 -28.12 -0.57
C CYS A 98 6.65 -26.84 -0.89
N GLU A 99 6.08 -26.04 -1.78
CA GLU A 99 6.51 -24.68 -2.08
C GLU A 99 5.43 -23.69 -1.67
N ARG A 100 5.85 -22.54 -1.16
CA ARG A 100 4.97 -21.47 -0.75
C ARG A 100 5.48 -20.15 -1.29
N LEU A 101 4.61 -19.48 -2.04
CA LEU A 101 4.78 -18.13 -2.53
C LEU A 101 3.88 -17.21 -1.71
N GLU A 102 4.47 -16.21 -1.06
CA GLU A 102 3.74 -15.14 -0.38
C GLU A 102 4.08 -13.80 -1.04
N VAL A 103 3.04 -13.08 -1.46
CA VAL A 103 3.14 -11.79 -2.16
C VAL A 103 2.34 -10.74 -1.42
N ASP A 104 2.96 -9.62 -1.08
CA ASP A 104 2.21 -8.41 -0.70
C ASP A 104 1.64 -7.79 -1.98
N LEU A 105 0.32 -7.67 -2.09
CA LEU A 105 -0.34 -7.13 -3.29
C LEU A 105 -0.28 -5.60 -3.34
N ILE A 106 0.37 -4.98 -2.35
CA ILE A 106 0.81 -3.60 -2.39
C ILE A 106 2.29 -3.63 -2.77
N PRO A 107 2.70 -2.99 -3.89
CA PRO A 107 4.12 -2.90 -4.19
C PRO A 107 4.81 -2.21 -3.00
N GLN A 108 5.96 -2.77 -2.58
CA GLN A 108 6.95 -2.03 -1.82
C GLN A 108 7.36 -0.83 -2.67
N GLN A 109 6.64 0.27 -2.51
CA GLN A 109 7.17 1.52 -2.98
C GLN A 109 8.27 1.86 -1.97
N ASP A 110 9.50 2.02 -2.44
CA ASP A 110 10.57 2.58 -1.63
C ASP A 110 10.16 4.02 -1.31
N TYR A 111 9.45 4.18 -0.21
CA TYR A 111 9.03 5.48 0.27
C TYR A 111 10.20 6.09 1.05
N VAL A 112 10.45 7.36 0.74
CA VAL A 112 11.42 8.18 1.45
C VAL A 112 10.62 9.14 2.32
N LEU A 113 10.95 9.21 3.61
CA LEU A 113 10.36 10.24 4.44
C LEU A 113 10.96 11.58 4.06
N VAL A 114 10.10 12.48 3.60
CA VAL A 114 10.46 13.86 3.31
C VAL A 114 9.90 14.75 4.40
N GLU A 115 10.78 15.50 5.06
CA GLU A 115 10.43 16.49 6.08
C GLU A 115 10.72 17.89 5.55
N VAL A 116 9.72 18.75 5.51
CA VAL A 116 9.81 20.15 5.10
C VAL A 116 9.52 21.04 6.30
N SER A 117 10.48 21.88 6.69
CA SER A 117 10.30 22.91 7.72
C SER A 117 10.80 24.25 7.19
N GLY A 118 9.85 25.17 6.97
CA GLY A 118 10.10 26.39 6.20
C GLY A 118 10.60 26.08 4.79
N LYS A 119 11.84 26.46 4.47
CA LYS A 119 12.50 26.18 3.18
C LYS A 119 13.51 25.03 3.23
N LYS A 120 13.64 24.36 4.37
CA LYS A 120 14.57 23.24 4.53
C LYS A 120 13.84 21.94 4.24
N VAL A 121 14.43 21.12 3.39
CA VAL A 121 13.95 19.77 3.05
C VAL A 121 14.97 18.77 3.56
N LYS A 122 14.51 17.73 4.25
CA LYS A 122 15.31 16.57 4.65
C LYS A 122 14.67 15.30 4.12
N THR A 123 15.49 14.35 3.72
CA THR A 123 15.05 13.06 3.18
C THR A 123 15.73 11.95 3.98
N LYS A 124 14.99 10.93 4.39
CA LYS A 124 15.54 9.74 5.05
C LYS A 124 14.78 8.49 4.59
N PRO A 125 15.43 7.31 4.52
CA PRO A 125 14.72 6.06 4.28
C PRO A 125 13.56 5.92 5.27
N TYR A 126 12.42 5.43 4.79
CA TYR A 126 11.27 5.18 5.65
C TYR A 126 10.93 3.70 5.63
N GLU A 127 11.30 3.03 6.71
CA GLU A 127 11.00 1.63 6.94
C GLU A 127 9.59 1.54 7.55
N ASP A 128 8.75 0.64 7.02
CA ASP A 128 7.33 0.42 7.35
C ASP A 128 6.35 1.47 6.79
N VAL A 129 5.65 1.15 5.70
CA VAL A 129 4.82 2.14 4.98
C VAL A 129 3.34 1.81 4.96
N ILE A 130 2.57 2.78 5.45
CA ILE A 130 1.30 3.22 4.88
C ILE A 130 1.59 4.64 4.37
N GLY A 131 1.29 4.95 3.11
CA GLY A 131 1.48 6.30 2.58
C GLY A 131 0.81 7.31 3.53
N PHE A 132 1.50 8.39 3.89
CA PHE A 132 0.91 9.36 4.82
C PHE A 132 1.44 10.77 4.63
N VAL A 133 0.66 11.73 5.13
CA VAL A 133 1.05 13.13 5.29
C VAL A 133 0.78 13.56 6.73
N GLU A 134 1.80 14.05 7.42
CA GLU A 134 1.76 14.66 8.74
C GLU A 134 1.98 16.17 8.60
N LEU A 135 1.08 16.98 9.16
CA LEU A 135 1.21 18.44 9.20
C LEU A 135 1.27 18.93 10.64
N GLU A 136 2.25 19.78 10.95
CA GLU A 136 2.33 20.49 12.23
C GLU A 136 1.86 21.94 12.04
N VAL A 137 0.83 22.31 12.79
CA VAL A 137 0.23 23.64 12.76
C VAL A 137 0.35 24.29 14.13
N ARG A 138 0.96 25.48 14.18
CA ARG A 138 1.12 26.27 15.39
C ARG A 138 0.48 27.64 15.20
N ARG A 139 -0.46 28.01 16.08
CA ARG A 139 -1.16 29.32 16.03
C ARG A 139 -1.75 29.66 14.66
N GLY A 140 -2.33 28.66 13.98
CA GLY A 140 -2.96 28.85 12.65
C GLY A 140 -1.97 28.98 11.48
N ALA A 141 -0.69 28.64 11.66
CA ALA A 141 0.28 28.58 10.57
C ALA A 141 0.92 27.19 10.49
N VAL A 142 1.05 26.65 9.28
CA VAL A 142 1.79 25.41 9.03
C VAL A 142 3.28 25.67 9.25
N VAL A 143 3.89 24.97 10.19
CA VAL A 143 5.29 25.14 10.57
C VAL A 143 6.19 24.00 10.09
N SER A 144 5.63 22.81 9.91
CA SER A 144 6.33 21.66 9.32
C SER A 144 5.35 20.71 8.62
N LEU A 145 5.86 19.96 7.64
CA LEU A 145 5.16 18.89 6.93
C LEU A 145 6.10 17.69 6.81
N ARG A 146 5.63 16.49 7.11
CA ARG A 146 6.37 15.23 6.94
C ARG A 146 5.52 14.26 6.12
N ALA A 147 6.08 13.63 5.10
CA ALA A 147 5.32 12.70 4.27
C ALA A 147 6.19 11.54 3.78
N ALA A 148 5.60 10.36 3.68
CA ALA A 148 6.22 9.19 3.06
C ALA A 148 5.94 9.20 1.55
N VAL A 149 6.85 9.78 0.76
CA VAL A 149 6.71 9.93 -0.71
C VAL A 149 7.56 8.92 -1.46
N GLU A 150 7.06 8.45 -2.60
CA GLU A 150 7.79 7.55 -3.49
C GLU A 150 9.17 8.13 -3.84
N GLU A 151 10.22 7.29 -3.84
CA GLU A 151 11.60 7.73 -4.11
C GLU A 151 11.73 8.52 -5.42
N LYS A 152 11.01 8.10 -6.48
CA LYS A 152 10.99 8.79 -7.78
C LYS A 152 10.48 10.23 -7.69
N ALA A 153 9.56 10.54 -6.77
CA ALA A 153 8.98 11.86 -6.60
C ALA A 153 9.87 12.80 -5.74
N VAL A 154 10.83 12.26 -4.99
CA VAL A 154 11.72 13.03 -4.10
C VAL A 154 12.46 14.13 -4.84
N LYS A 155 12.97 13.84 -6.04
CA LYS A 155 13.70 14.83 -6.85
C LYS A 155 12.84 16.04 -7.19
N GLU A 156 11.57 15.82 -7.52
CA GLU A 156 10.61 16.89 -7.83
C GLU A 156 10.34 17.77 -6.59
N VAL A 157 10.22 17.16 -5.42
CA VAL A 157 10.01 17.87 -4.15
C VAL A 157 11.23 18.73 -3.79
N VAL A 158 12.43 18.15 -3.83
CA VAL A 158 13.67 18.85 -3.46
C VAL A 158 13.99 20.02 -4.38
N GLN A 159 13.67 19.91 -5.68
CA GLN A 159 13.92 20.96 -6.66
C GLN A 159 12.79 22.01 -6.76
N SER A 160 11.66 21.78 -6.08
CA SER A 160 10.53 22.69 -6.08
C SER A 160 10.88 24.03 -5.43
N ARG A 161 10.28 25.11 -5.96
CA ARG A 161 10.30 26.44 -5.31
C ARG A 161 9.47 26.44 -4.01
N ASP A 162 8.50 25.54 -3.92
CA ASP A 162 7.62 25.34 -2.77
C ASP A 162 7.46 23.83 -2.50
N PRO A 163 8.38 23.22 -1.72
CA PRO A 163 8.36 21.79 -1.45
C PRO A 163 7.13 21.32 -0.68
N MET A 164 6.59 22.14 0.24
CA MET A 164 5.36 21.80 0.98
C MET A 164 4.19 21.65 0.02
N ARG A 165 3.99 22.64 -0.86
CA ARG A 165 2.92 22.58 -1.87
C ARG A 165 3.09 21.39 -2.80
N LYS A 166 4.31 21.10 -3.25
CA LYS A 166 4.57 19.96 -4.15
C LYS A 166 4.23 18.62 -3.51
N ILE A 167 4.51 18.44 -2.22
CA ILE A 167 4.10 17.22 -1.50
C ILE A 167 2.58 17.10 -1.45
N LEU A 168 1.88 18.18 -1.08
CA LEU A 168 0.42 18.19 -1.04
C LEU A 168 -0.19 17.88 -2.42
N GLU A 169 0.37 18.44 -3.49
CA GLU A 169 -0.02 18.14 -4.88
C GLU A 169 0.16 16.66 -5.25
N LEU A 170 1.24 16.00 -4.80
CA LEU A 170 1.46 14.56 -5.04
C LEU A 170 0.36 13.68 -4.42
N TYR A 171 -0.27 14.16 -3.34
CA TYR A 171 -1.40 13.49 -2.68
C TYR A 171 -2.77 14.04 -3.09
N GLY A 172 -2.82 14.91 -4.11
CA GLY A 172 -4.07 15.53 -4.58
C GLY A 172 -4.68 16.53 -3.59
N LEU A 173 -3.91 17.01 -2.61
CA LEU A 173 -4.34 17.97 -1.60
C LEU A 173 -4.11 19.40 -2.12
N ASP A 174 -5.12 19.98 -2.78
CA ASP A 174 -5.09 21.38 -3.23
C ASP A 174 -5.41 22.33 -2.07
N VAL A 175 -4.37 22.74 -1.33
CA VAL A 175 -4.48 23.58 -0.13
C VAL A 175 -3.74 24.91 -0.31
N ASP A 176 -4.41 26.03 -0.02
CA ASP A 176 -3.77 27.35 0.02
C ASP A 176 -3.15 27.62 1.40
N LEU A 177 -1.85 27.33 1.55
CA LEU A 177 -1.12 27.45 2.82
C LEU A 177 -0.96 28.89 3.35
N LYS A 178 -1.37 29.93 2.60
CA LYS A 178 -1.06 31.33 2.97
C LYS A 178 -1.95 31.95 4.05
N ASN A 179 -3.16 31.43 4.30
CA ASN A 179 -4.12 32.00 5.27
C ASN A 179 -5.11 30.91 5.78
N PHE A 180 -4.63 29.85 6.42
CA PHE A 180 -5.46 28.66 6.68
C PHE A 180 -5.63 28.34 8.17
N ASP A 181 -6.86 28.08 8.60
CA ASP A 181 -7.12 27.43 9.90
C ASP A 181 -7.22 25.90 9.75
N VAL A 182 -6.92 25.19 10.83
CA VAL A 182 -6.91 23.72 10.88
C VAL A 182 -8.29 23.13 10.53
N ILE A 183 -9.38 23.80 10.90
CA ILE A 183 -10.75 23.33 10.68
C ILE A 183 -11.07 23.29 9.18
N SER A 184 -10.63 24.29 8.44
CA SER A 184 -10.81 24.39 6.99
C SER A 184 -10.02 23.32 6.23
N LEU A 185 -8.82 22.97 6.71
CA LEU A 185 -8.01 21.87 6.15
C LEU A 185 -8.70 20.53 6.35
N LEU A 186 -9.17 20.26 7.57
CA LEU A 186 -9.86 19.02 7.92
C LEU A 186 -11.14 18.85 7.10
N SER A 187 -11.96 19.90 7.01
CA SER A 187 -13.20 19.87 6.23
C SER A 187 -12.95 19.63 4.73
N LEU A 188 -11.85 20.17 4.18
CA LEU A 188 -11.48 19.96 2.79
C LEU A 188 -11.02 18.51 2.52
N ILE A 189 -10.27 17.92 3.46
CA ILE A 189 -9.78 16.54 3.33
C ILE A 189 -10.95 15.55 3.50
N GLU A 190 -11.81 15.74 4.51
CA GLU A 190 -12.99 14.88 4.75
C GLU A 190 -13.99 14.93 3.59
N SER A 191 -14.17 16.09 2.95
CA SER A 191 -15.21 16.27 1.91
C SER A 191 -14.80 15.78 0.52
N LYS A 192 -13.50 15.59 0.26
CA LYS A 192 -13.02 15.27 -1.09
C LYS A 192 -12.78 13.78 -1.33
N TYR A 193 -12.55 12.95 -0.31
CA TYR A 193 -12.04 11.58 -0.53
C TYR A 193 -12.48 10.57 0.56
N ASP A 194 -13.19 9.51 0.17
CA ASP A 194 -13.75 8.45 1.05
C ASP A 194 -12.70 7.43 1.57
N TYR A 195 -11.42 7.57 1.18
CA TYR A 195 -10.40 6.51 1.36
C TYR A 195 -9.26 6.88 2.32
N TYR A 196 -9.32 8.03 2.98
CA TYR A 196 -8.31 8.46 3.95
C TYR A 196 -8.81 8.32 5.40
N SER A 197 -7.92 7.93 6.31
CA SER A 197 -8.16 8.09 7.76
C SER A 197 -7.43 9.34 8.23
N ILE A 198 -8.15 10.22 8.94
CA ILE A 198 -7.56 11.42 9.54
C ILE A 198 -7.47 11.20 11.05
N ASP A 199 -6.29 11.40 11.61
CA ASP A 199 -6.09 11.45 13.06
C ASP A 199 -5.50 12.82 13.46
N ILE A 200 -5.93 13.34 14.62
CA ILE A 200 -5.56 14.69 15.06
C ILE A 200 -5.13 14.65 16.52
N GLU A 201 -3.88 14.99 16.75
CA GLU A 201 -3.35 15.21 18.10
C GLU A 201 -3.30 16.72 18.40
N ARG A 202 -3.72 17.09 19.61
CA ARG A 202 -3.68 18.48 20.09
C ARG A 202 -2.81 18.60 21.33
N ASP A 203 -1.89 19.57 21.31
CA ASP A 203 -1.07 19.97 22.46
C ASP A 203 -1.11 21.50 22.62
N GLY A 204 -2.01 22.00 23.46
CA GLY A 204 -2.22 23.44 23.65
C GLY A 204 -2.76 24.15 22.40
N ASP A 205 -1.93 25.06 21.85
CA ASP A 205 -2.17 25.83 20.63
C ASP A 205 -1.63 25.13 19.36
N ASP A 206 -1.01 23.96 19.52
CA ASP A 206 -0.38 23.19 18.46
C ASP A 206 -1.25 21.99 18.06
N TYR A 207 -1.27 21.69 16.77
CA TYR A 207 -1.98 20.56 16.18
C TYR A 207 -1.03 19.73 15.33
N ARG A 208 -1.14 18.40 15.44
CA ARG A 208 -0.58 17.45 14.48
C ARG A 208 -1.72 16.73 13.78
N VAL A 209 -1.75 16.85 12.46
CA VAL A 209 -2.76 16.20 11.63
C VAL A 209 -2.09 15.11 10.83
N TYR A 210 -2.57 13.88 10.99
CA TYR A 210 -2.12 12.69 10.26
C TYR A 210 -3.18 12.34 9.22
N ILE A 211 -2.76 12.25 7.96
CA ILE A 211 -3.57 11.77 6.84
C ILE A 211 -2.97 10.44 6.43
N ILE A 212 -3.66 9.35 6.74
CA ILE A 212 -3.23 7.97 6.46
C ILE A 212 -3.92 7.52 5.17
N LEU A 213 -3.14 7.08 4.18
CA LEU A 213 -3.56 6.75 2.81
C LEU A 213 -3.74 5.26 2.56
#